data_AF-A0A0F9MKP3-F1
#
_entry.id   AF-A0A0F9MKP3-F1
#
_cell.length_a   1.000
_cell.length_b   1.000
_cell.length_c   1.000
_cell.angle_alpha   90.00
_cell.angle_beta   90.00
_cell.angle_gamma   90.00
#
_symmetry.space_group_name_H-M   'P 1'
#
loop_
_entity.id
_entity.type
_entity.pdbx_description
1 polymer ?
#
loop_
_entity_poly.entity_id
_entity_poly.type
_entity_poly.pdbx_seq_one_letter_code
_entity_poly.pdbx_strand_id
1 'polypeptide(L)'
;MKLIKKGAEGDLYFSRWNNQKAIIKIRKKKNYRNLQLDSRIRKQRTLREAQIISKVKSFGVSTPLVYQINMKNCSIIMQYIHGTILHDLPDLKLINSCKKVGKIVGTLHKNGIMHGDLTTSNFIVAKAINQF
;
A
#
# COMPACT_ATOMS: atom_id res chain seq x y z
N MET A 1 -0.90 -18.66 -5.63
CA MET A 1 -0.46 -17.36 -5.06
C MET A 1 0.95 -17.53 -4.51
N LYS A 2 1.87 -16.59 -4.75
CA LYS A 2 3.26 -16.68 -4.25
C LYS A 2 3.48 -15.64 -3.15
N LEU A 3 3.88 -16.04 -1.94
CA LEU A 3 4.21 -15.09 -0.88
C LEU A 3 5.43 -14.26 -1.30
N ILE A 4 5.31 -12.93 -1.25
CA ILE A 4 6.41 -12.01 -1.56
C ILE A 4 7.07 -11.53 -0.27
N LYS A 5 6.26 -11.11 0.70
CA LYS A 5 6.77 -10.48 1.93
C LYS A 5 5.82 -10.76 3.09
N LYS A 6 6.40 -11.16 4.22
CA LYS A 6 5.71 -11.18 5.51
C LYS A 6 5.90 -9.84 6.19
N GLY A 7 4.84 -9.29 6.75
CA GLY A 7 4.86 -8.03 7.48
C GLY A 7 4.18 -8.17 8.84
N ALA A 8 4.49 -7.25 9.75
CA ALA A 8 3.84 -7.20 11.06
C ALA A 8 2.33 -6.97 10.93
N GLU A 9 1.92 -6.13 9.97
CA GLU A 9 0.53 -5.73 9.74
C GLU A 9 -0.26 -6.65 8.78
N GLY A 10 0.44 -7.40 7.92
CA GLY A 10 -0.16 -8.27 6.93
C GLY A 10 0.88 -8.86 5.97
N ASP A 11 0.49 -9.93 5.29
CA ASP A 11 1.31 -10.61 4.30
C ASP A 11 0.93 -10.17 2.89
N LEU A 12 1.94 -10.05 2.02
CA LEU A 12 1.79 -9.69 0.62
C LEU A 12 2.01 -10.91 -0.26
N TYR A 13 1.04 -11.21 -1.11
CA TYR A 13 1.08 -12.31 -2.06
C TYR A 13 1.00 -11.79 -3.49
N PHE A 14 1.86 -12.32 -4.36
CA PHE A 14 1.75 -12.13 -5.79
C PHE A 14 0.60 -12.98 -6.35
N SER A 15 -0.20 -12.38 -7.21
CA SER A 15 -1.29 -13.02 -7.93
C SER A 15 -1.50 -12.39 -9.31
N ARG A 16 -2.48 -12.91 -10.05
CA ARG A 16 -3.06 -12.26 -11.22
C ARG A 16 -4.50 -11.86 -10.94
N TRP A 17 -4.94 -10.73 -11.50
CA TRP A 17 -6.31 -10.25 -11.51
C TRP A 17 -6.66 -9.86 -12.95
N ASN A 18 -7.66 -10.51 -13.56
CA ASN A 18 -8.02 -10.33 -14.97
C ASN A 18 -6.79 -10.33 -15.91
N ASN A 19 -5.95 -11.37 -15.80
CA ASN A 19 -4.67 -11.52 -16.51
C ASN A 19 -3.59 -10.44 -16.26
N GLN A 20 -3.85 -9.44 -15.42
CA GLN A 20 -2.86 -8.45 -15.01
C GLN A 20 -2.14 -8.84 -13.71
N LYS A 21 -0.90 -8.39 -13.52
CA LYS A 21 -0.14 -8.62 -12.29
C LYS A 21 -0.78 -7.88 -11.12
N ALA A 22 -0.97 -8.57 -9.99
CA ALA A 22 -1.64 -8.04 -8.81
C ALA A 22 -0.94 -8.45 -7.52
N ILE A 23 -1.14 -7.64 -6.48
CA ILE A 23 -0.77 -7.92 -5.09
C ILE A 23 -2.03 -8.14 -4.28
N ILE A 24 -1.99 -9.17 -3.44
CA ILE A 24 -3.00 -9.45 -2.44
C ILE A 24 -2.37 -9.21 -1.07
N LYS A 25 -2.87 -8.21 -0.35
CA LYS A 25 -2.48 -7.93 1.03
C LYS A 25 -3.50 -8.58 1.96
N ILE A 26 -3.06 -9.45 2.86
CA ILE A 26 -3.93 -10.15 3.82
C ILE A 26 -3.50 -9.80 5.25
N ARG A 27 -4.43 -9.23 6.03
CA ARG A 27 -4.18 -8.94 7.46
C ARG A 27 -4.48 -10.18 8.30
N LYS A 28 -3.43 -10.84 8.80
CA LYS A 28 -3.56 -12.02 9.67
C LYS A 28 -4.07 -11.66 11.05
N LYS A 29 -4.83 -12.58 11.64
CA LYS A 29 -5.23 -12.54 13.04
C LYS A 29 -4.01 -12.46 13.95
N LYS A 30 -4.09 -11.64 14.99
CA LYS A 30 -3.09 -11.58 16.06
C LYS A 30 -3.63 -12.31 17.29
N ASN A 31 -3.04 -13.47 17.59
CA ASN A 31 -3.53 -14.34 18.67
C ASN A 31 -3.39 -13.72 20.06
N TYR A 32 -2.49 -12.75 20.24
CA TYR A 32 -2.34 -12.00 21.50
C TYR A 32 -3.48 -11.00 21.76
N ARG A 33 -4.35 -10.72 20.79
CA ARG A 33 -5.47 -9.77 20.94
C ARG A 33 -6.77 -10.52 21.20
N ASN A 34 -7.67 -9.87 21.95
CA ASN A 34 -9.07 -10.30 22.01
C ASN A 34 -9.66 -10.43 20.58
N LEU A 35 -10.45 -11.50 20.36
CA LEU A 35 -10.98 -11.87 19.05
C LEU A 35 -11.84 -10.79 18.40
N GLN A 36 -12.74 -10.16 19.18
CA GLN A 36 -13.65 -9.14 18.69
C GLN A 36 -12.87 -7.86 18.33
N LEU A 37 -11.93 -7.47 19.19
CA LEU A 37 -11.07 -6.31 18.97
C LEU A 37 -10.20 -6.50 17.71
N ASP A 38 -9.54 -7.64 17.57
CA ASP A 38 -8.68 -7.93 16.43
C ASP A 38 -9.48 -7.95 15.10
N SER A 39 -10.66 -8.58 15.11
CA SER A 39 -11.57 -8.58 13.97
C SER A 39 -11.96 -7.15 13.56
N ARG A 40 -12.34 -6.31 14.53
CA ARG A 40 -12.70 -4.91 14.30
C ARG A 40 -11.52 -4.12 13.72
N ILE A 41 -10.34 -4.22 14.33
CA ILE A 41 -9.12 -3.51 13.89
C ILE A 41 -8.75 -3.91 12.47
N ARG A 42 -8.72 -5.21 12.16
CA ARG A 42 -8.33 -5.68 10.83
C ARG A 42 -9.31 -5.20 9.76
N LYS A 43 -10.61 -5.33 10.00
CA LYS A 43 -11.65 -4.85 9.08
C LYS A 43 -11.53 -3.34 8.85
N GLN A 44 -11.47 -2.55 9.92
CA GLN A 44 -11.38 -1.10 9.84
C GLN A 44 -10.13 -0.64 9.08
N ARG A 45 -8.97 -1.25 9.35
CA ARG A 45 -7.71 -0.92 8.67
C ARG A 45 -7.74 -1.33 7.19
N THR A 46 -8.25 -2.51 6.86
CA THR A 46 -8.42 -2.96 5.47
C THR A 46 -9.30 -1.99 4.68
N LEU A 47 -10.44 -1.58 5.25
CA LEU A 47 -11.36 -0.66 4.58
C LEU A 47 -10.76 0.74 4.42
N ARG A 48 -10.21 1.31 5.49
CA ARG A 48 -9.58 2.65 5.46
C ARG A 48 -8.43 2.71 4.47
N GLU A 49 -7.57 1.70 4.45
CA GLU A 49 -6.44 1.64 3.51
C GLU A 49 -6.92 1.67 2.06
N ALA A 50 -7.89 0.83 1.70
CA ALA A 50 -8.43 0.78 0.34
C ALA A 50 -9.13 2.09 -0.06
N GLN A 51 -9.89 2.70 0.87
CA GLN A 51 -10.56 3.98 0.66
C GLN A 51 -9.56 5.12 0.46
N ILE A 52 -8.53 5.22 1.31
CA ILE A 52 -7.50 6.26 1.19
C ILE A 52 -6.74 6.08 -0.12
N ILE A 53 -6.27 4.87 -0.44
CA ILE A 53 -5.55 4.57 -1.70
C ILE A 53 -6.36 5.03 -2.91
N SER A 54 -7.66 4.75 -2.92
CA SER A 54 -8.54 5.13 -4.03
C SER A 54 -8.81 6.64 -4.06
N LYS A 55 -9.07 7.25 -2.91
CA LYS A 55 -9.40 8.68 -2.80
C LYS A 55 -8.23 9.58 -3.20
N VAL A 56 -7.01 9.27 -2.77
CA VAL A 56 -5.86 10.16 -3.03
C VAL A 56 -5.48 10.24 -4.51
N LYS A 57 -5.91 9.29 -5.34
CA LYS A 57 -5.76 9.39 -6.80
C LYS A 57 -6.43 10.62 -7.36
N SER A 58 -7.60 11.02 -6.85
CA SER A 58 -8.29 12.23 -7.31
C SER A 58 -7.53 13.52 -6.95
N PHE A 59 -6.52 13.44 -6.09
CA PHE A 59 -5.65 14.57 -5.73
C PHE A 59 -4.33 14.58 -6.53
N GLY A 60 -4.21 13.70 -7.54
CA GLY A 60 -2.99 13.56 -8.32
C GLY A 60 -1.88 12.77 -7.62
N VAL A 61 -2.19 12.06 -6.53
CA VAL A 61 -1.21 11.18 -5.87
C VAL A 61 -1.20 9.81 -6.53
N SER A 62 -0.03 9.39 -7.01
CA SER A 62 0.17 8.07 -7.59
C SER A 62 0.09 6.97 -6.53
N THR A 63 -0.97 6.18 -6.57
CA THR A 63 -1.16 4.98 -5.74
C THR A 63 -1.57 3.77 -6.59
N PRO A 64 -1.48 2.54 -6.08
CA PRO A 64 -1.99 1.36 -6.78
C PRO A 64 -3.49 1.44 -7.05
N LEU A 65 -3.97 0.86 -8.15
CA LEU A 65 -5.41 0.62 -8.34
C LEU A 65 -5.90 -0.45 -7.36
N VAL A 66 -7.00 -0.20 -6.66
CA VAL A 66 -7.68 -1.21 -5.84
C VAL A 66 -8.66 -1.97 -6.74
N TYR A 67 -8.46 -3.27 -6.89
CA TYR A 67 -9.32 -4.12 -7.71
C TYR A 67 -10.48 -4.70 -6.90
N GLN A 68 -10.22 -5.17 -5.69
CA GLN A 68 -11.24 -5.79 -4.84
C GLN A 68 -10.87 -5.68 -3.36
N ILE A 69 -11.89 -5.54 -2.51
CA ILE A 69 -11.77 -5.60 -1.05
C ILE A 69 -12.58 -6.80 -0.56
N ASN A 70 -11.99 -7.65 0.28
CA ASN A 70 -12.69 -8.76 0.92
C ASN A 70 -12.66 -8.59 2.44
N MET A 71 -13.81 -8.20 3.00
CA MET A 71 -13.97 -7.93 4.43
C MET A 71 -14.05 -9.20 5.29
N LYS A 72 -14.40 -10.35 4.70
CA LYS A 72 -14.38 -11.64 5.42
C LYS A 72 -12.94 -12.07 5.69
N ASN A 73 -12.08 -11.95 4.67
CA ASN A 73 -10.67 -12.35 4.75
C ASN A 73 -9.73 -11.20 5.17
N CYS A 74 -10.27 -10.00 5.41
CA CYS A 74 -9.50 -8.79 5.70
C CYS A 74 -8.37 -8.55 4.68
N SER A 75 -8.70 -8.66 3.39
CA SER A 75 -7.74 -8.56 2.30
C SER A 75 -8.09 -7.50 1.26
N ILE A 76 -7.06 -7.02 0.58
CA ILE A 76 -7.14 -6.06 -0.54
C ILE A 76 -6.37 -6.67 -1.72
N ILE A 77 -7.02 -6.75 -2.88
CA ILE A 77 -6.39 -7.05 -4.16
C ILE A 77 -6.14 -5.72 -4.87
N MET A 78 -4.89 -5.46 -5.24
CA MET A 78 -4.48 -4.19 -5.84
C MET A 78 -3.41 -4.38 -6.92
N GLN A 79 -3.22 -3.35 -7.74
CA GLN A 79 -2.22 -3.31 -8.80
C GLN A 79 -0.82 -3.62 -8.25
N TYR A 80 -0.09 -4.48 -8.96
CA TYR A 80 1.34 -4.66 -8.71
C TYR A 80 2.12 -3.47 -9.30
N ILE A 81 2.94 -2.81 -8.48
CA ILE A 81 3.81 -1.73 -8.92
C ILE A 81 5.21 -2.29 -9.14
N HIS A 82 5.68 -2.27 -10.39
CA HIS A 82 7.07 -2.58 -10.70
C HIS A 82 7.96 -1.43 -10.26
N GLY A 83 8.78 -1.67 -9.26
CA GLY A 83 9.65 -0.63 -8.72
C GLY A 83 10.52 -1.15 -7.59
N THR A 84 11.27 -0.22 -7.00
CA THR A 84 12.09 -0.47 -5.81
C THR A 84 11.48 0.31 -4.65
N ILE A 85 11.50 -0.28 -3.46
CA ILE A 85 11.08 0.43 -2.24
C ILE A 85 12.07 1.58 -2.02
N LEU A 86 11.55 2.75 -1.65
CA LEU A 86 12.38 3.95 -1.48
C LEU A 86 13.49 3.76 -0.43
N HIS A 87 13.17 3.08 0.67
CA HIS A 87 14.15 2.69 1.70
C HIS A 87 15.38 1.95 1.16
N ASP A 88 15.23 1.18 0.08
CA ASP A 88 16.30 0.32 -0.44
C ASP A 88 17.13 1.03 -1.53
N LEU A 89 16.94 2.34 -1.72
CA LEU A 89 17.73 3.14 -2.66
C LEU A 89 19.05 3.63 -2.03
N PRO A 90 20.11 3.82 -2.83
CA PRO A 90 21.33 4.48 -2.38
C PRO A 90 21.07 5.90 -1.86
N ASP A 91 21.83 6.34 -0.86
CA ASP A 91 21.62 7.60 -0.12
C ASP A 91 21.39 8.83 -1.00
N LEU A 92 22.22 9.03 -2.03
CA LEU A 92 22.08 10.16 -2.95
C LEU A 92 20.71 10.17 -3.66
N LYS A 93 20.22 9.00 -4.08
CA LYS A 93 18.90 8.86 -4.73
C LYS A 93 17.75 8.94 -3.72
N LEU A 94 17.97 8.44 -2.51
CA LEU A 94 17.03 8.54 -1.40
C LEU A 94 16.76 10.00 -1.03
N ILE A 95 17.82 10.79 -0.78
CA ILE A 95 17.74 12.22 -0.44
C ILE A 95 16.99 13.01 -1.53
N ASN A 96 17.34 12.77 -2.79
CA ASN A 96 16.66 13.42 -3.92
C ASN A 96 15.17 13.05 -4.00
N SER A 97 14.80 11.84 -3.61
CA SER A 97 13.42 11.36 -3.60
C SER A 97 12.61 11.90 -2.42
N CYS A 98 13.25 12.23 -1.28
CA CYS A 98 12.58 12.83 -0.12
C CYS A 98 11.84 14.13 -0.46
N LYS A 99 12.38 14.96 -1.38
CA LYS A 99 11.68 16.16 -1.87
C LYS A 99 10.35 15.82 -2.57
N LYS A 100 10.31 14.72 -3.33
CA LYS A 100 9.07 14.24 -3.99
C LYS A 100 8.10 13.67 -2.96
N VAL A 101 8.59 12.93 -1.97
CA VAL A 101 7.78 12.45 -0.83
C VAL A 101 7.15 13.63 -0.10
N GLY A 102 7.92 14.67 0.21
CA GLY A 102 7.41 15.89 0.86
C GLY A 102 6.29 16.57 0.07
N LYS A 103 6.41 16.65 -1.25
CA LYS A 103 5.32 17.15 -2.12
C LYS A 103 4.06 16.28 -2.04
N ILE A 104 4.22 14.95 -2.09
CA ILE A 104 3.09 14.01 -1.96
C ILE A 104 2.39 14.20 -0.61
N VAL A 105 3.16 14.25 0.48
CA VAL A 105 2.63 14.44 1.83
C VAL A 105 1.94 15.79 1.97
N GLY A 106 2.53 16.86 1.42
CA GLY A 106 1.90 18.17 1.36
C GLY A 106 0.55 18.15 0.64
N THR A 107 0.44 17.44 -0.49
CA THR A 107 -0.83 17.24 -1.20
C THR A 107 -1.84 16.48 -0.34
N LEU A 108 -1.43 15.44 0.39
CA LEU A 108 -2.32 14.72 1.31
C LEU A 108 -2.86 15.66 2.41
N HIS A 109 -1.98 16.40 3.07
CA HIS A 109 -2.34 17.30 4.16
C HIS A 109 -3.26 18.44 3.69
N LYS A 110 -2.98 19.02 2.51
CA LYS A 110 -3.85 20.06 1.90
C LYS A 110 -5.28 19.57 1.65
N ASN A 111 -5.46 18.26 1.46
CA ASN A 111 -6.76 17.62 1.27
C ASN A 111 -7.30 16.95 2.54
N GLY A 112 -6.76 17.30 3.72
CA GLY A 112 -7.25 16.80 5.02
C GLY A 112 -6.93 15.33 5.31
N ILE A 113 -5.98 14.73 4.59
CA ILE A 113 -5.57 13.33 4.80
C ILE A 113 -4.23 13.27 5.51
N MET A 114 -4.22 12.65 6.69
CA MET A 114 -3.00 12.29 7.42
C MET A 114 -2.63 10.83 7.10
N HIS A 115 -1.37 10.57 6.72
CA HIS A 115 -0.93 9.19 6.40
C HIS A 115 -0.93 8.28 7.64
N GLY A 116 -0.50 8.79 8.80
CA GLY A 116 -0.51 8.08 10.10
C GLY A 116 0.64 7.08 10.32
N ASP A 117 1.36 6.69 9.27
CA ASP A 117 2.56 5.82 9.34
C ASP A 117 3.57 6.19 8.24
N LEU A 118 4.11 7.41 8.27
CA LEU A 118 4.98 7.89 7.19
C LEU A 118 6.40 7.32 7.34
N THR A 119 6.80 6.40 6.47
CA THR A 119 8.16 5.83 6.42
C THR A 119 8.62 5.66 4.98
N THR A 120 9.93 5.57 4.74
CA THR A 120 10.50 5.34 3.39
C THR A 120 10.14 3.95 2.85
N SER A 121 9.74 3.00 3.69
CA SER A 121 9.28 1.68 3.25
C SER A 121 7.86 1.67 2.67
N ASN A 122 7.09 2.75 2.87
CA ASN A 122 5.73 2.91 2.35
C ASN A 122 5.67 3.54 0.95
N PHE A 123 6.82 3.90 0.37
CA PHE A 123 6.93 4.46 -0.98
C PHE A 123 7.66 3.51 -1.92
N ILE A 124 7.19 3.45 -3.17
CA ILE A 124 7.83 2.69 -4.25
C ILE A 124 8.23 3.67 -5.34
N VAL A 125 9.50 3.63 -5.74
CA VAL A 125 9.97 4.29 -6.95
C VAL A 125 9.68 3.36 -8.13
N ALA A 126 8.59 3.66 -8.83
CA ALA A 126 8.17 2.89 -9.99
C ALA A 126 9.22 2.97 -11.10
N LYS A 127 9.51 1.83 -11.74
CA LYS A 127 10.24 1.81 -13.00
C LYS A 127 9.31 2.34 -14.07
N ALA A 128 9.82 3.19 -14.96
CA ALA A 128 9.09 3.57 -16.16
C ALA A 128 8.75 2.26 -16.91
N ILE A 129 7.45 2.05 -17.16
CA ILE A 129 7.05 1.01 -18.10
C ILE A 129 7.37 1.63 -19.45
N ASN A 130 8.47 1.21 -20.07
CA ASN A 130 8.64 1.38 -21.50
C ASN A 130 7.47 0.61 -22.13
N GLN A 131 6.44 1.34 -22.55
CA GLN A 131 5.43 0.81 -23.45
C GLN A 131 6.17 0.54 -24.77
N PHE A 132 6.44 -0.74 -25.01
CA PHE A 132 6.66 -1.28 -26.35
C PHE A 132 5.45 -2.14 -26.65
#